data_AF-A0A6F8V4U0-F1
#
_entry.id   AF-A0A6F8V4U0-F1
#
_cell.length_a   1.000
_cell.length_b   1.000
_cell.length_c   1.000
_cell.angle_alpha   90.00
_cell.angle_beta   90.00
_cell.angle_gamma   90.00
#
_symmetry.space_group_name_H-M   'P 1'
#
loop_
_entity.id
_entity.type
_entity.pdbx_description
1 polymer ?
#
loop_
_entity_poly.entity_id
_entity_poly.type
_entity_poly.pdbx_seq_one_letter_code
_entity_poly.pdbx_strand_id
1 'polypeptide(L)'
;MPTGKLSSQAGHAYTDALWAAYDQNPDLALRYRREGAGGSKVTIKAKNLAALERARRECEEAGVPHALIIDRDHVLPPFFDGSPIATALGIFGSKKELRPLLKRFQVV
;
A
#
# COMPACT_ATOMS: atom_id res chain seq x y z
N MET A 1 -13.07 9.14 1.62
CA MET A 1 -12.06 10.19 1.84
C MET A 1 -12.01 11.09 0.61
N PRO A 2 -11.85 12.42 0.78
CA PRO A 2 -11.66 13.34 -0.34
C PRO A 2 -10.33 13.08 -1.07
N THR A 3 -10.23 13.52 -2.32
CA THR A 3 -9.10 13.21 -3.23
C THR A 3 -7.73 13.58 -2.65
N GLY A 4 -7.62 14.74 -1.98
CA GLY A 4 -6.36 15.17 -1.35
C GLY A 4 -5.87 14.19 -0.28
N LYS A 5 -6.78 13.71 0.57
CA LYS A 5 -6.46 12.74 1.63
C LYS A 5 -6.18 11.36 1.05
N LEU A 6 -6.89 10.94 -0.01
CA LEU A 6 -6.55 9.70 -0.72
C LEU A 6 -5.12 9.74 -1.29
N SER A 7 -4.74 10.88 -1.88
CA SER A 7 -3.39 11.08 -2.43
C SER A 7 -2.32 10.98 -1.35
N SER A 8 -2.53 11.63 -0.19
CA SER A 8 -1.55 11.57 0.91
C SER A 8 -1.40 10.15 1.47
N GLN A 9 -2.51 9.43 1.69
CA GLN A 9 -2.48 8.06 2.21
C GLN A 9 -1.85 7.07 1.21
N ALA A 10 -2.09 7.24 -0.08
CA ALA A 10 -1.39 6.48 -1.12
C ALA A 10 0.12 6.81 -1.14
N GLY A 11 0.50 8.08 -0.97
CA GLY A 11 1.90 8.52 -0.87
C GLY A 11 2.65 7.84 0.29
N HIS A 12 2.03 7.76 1.47
CA HIS A 12 2.58 7.00 2.61
C HIS A 12 2.74 5.53 2.26
N ALA A 13 1.69 4.89 1.72
CA ALA A 13 1.73 3.49 1.34
C ALA A 13 2.84 3.17 0.33
N TYR A 14 3.06 4.02 -0.67
CA TYR A 14 4.13 3.84 -1.65
C TYR A 14 5.52 3.93 -1.03
N THR A 15 5.70 4.83 -0.08
CA THR A 15 7.00 5.09 0.55
C THR A 15 7.33 3.98 1.54
N ASP A 16 6.39 3.64 2.41
CA ASP A 16 6.62 2.65 3.46
C ASP A 16 6.76 1.24 2.91
N ALA A 17 6.03 0.89 1.83
CA ALA A 17 6.23 -0.39 1.16
C ALA A 17 7.58 -0.49 0.44
N LEU A 18 8.12 0.63 -0.06
CA LEU A 18 9.48 0.66 -0.61
C LEU A 18 10.53 0.45 0.50
N TRP A 19 10.34 1.05 1.67
CA TRP A 19 11.22 0.81 2.81
C TRP A 19 11.11 -0.61 3.34
N ALA A 20 9.89 -1.17 3.45
CA ALA A 20 9.70 -2.57 3.79
C ALA A 20 10.41 -3.50 2.78
N ALA A 21 10.37 -3.17 1.49
CA ALA A 21 11.12 -3.91 0.48
C ALA A 21 12.63 -3.75 0.64
N TYR A 22 13.11 -2.55 0.97
CA TYR A 22 14.52 -2.31 1.23
C TYR A 22 15.04 -3.12 2.43
N ASP A 23 14.27 -3.17 3.52
CA ASP A 23 14.64 -3.91 4.73
C ASP A 23 14.64 -5.43 4.50
N GLN A 24 13.72 -5.93 3.66
CA GLN A 24 13.61 -7.37 3.35
C GLN A 24 14.54 -7.84 2.22
N ASN A 25 14.69 -7.02 1.17
CA ASN A 25 15.47 -7.31 -0.02
C ASN A 25 15.97 -5.99 -0.66
N PRO A 26 17.13 -5.47 -0.22
CA PRO A 26 17.69 -4.22 -0.71
C PRO A 26 17.85 -4.19 -2.23
N ASP A 27 18.25 -5.30 -2.85
CA ASP A 27 18.46 -5.39 -4.29
C ASP A 27 17.17 -5.17 -5.08
N LEU A 28 16.04 -5.74 -4.61
CA LEU A 28 14.73 -5.52 -5.21
C LEU A 28 14.34 -4.03 -5.18
N ALA A 29 14.51 -3.37 -4.03
CA ALA A 29 14.19 -1.96 -3.86
C ALA A 29 15.13 -1.05 -4.68
N LEU A 30 16.43 -1.34 -4.71
CA LEU A 30 17.43 -0.59 -5.46
C LEU A 30 17.23 -0.75 -6.96
N ARG A 31 16.93 -1.97 -7.45
CA ARG A 31 16.60 -2.23 -8.84
C ARG A 31 15.37 -1.43 -9.30
N TYR A 32 14.32 -1.39 -8.49
CA TYR A 32 13.15 -0.54 -8.77
C TYR A 32 13.55 0.95 -8.83
N ARG A 33 14.38 1.43 -7.90
CA ARG A 33 14.67 2.86 -7.78
C ARG A 33 15.73 3.38 -8.74
N ARG A 34 16.73 2.56 -9.10
CA ARG A 34 17.97 3.00 -9.78
C ARG A 34 18.14 2.39 -11.18
N GLU A 35 17.69 1.16 -11.40
CA GLU A 35 18.03 0.40 -12.62
C GLU A 35 16.95 0.48 -13.71
N GLY A 36 16.01 1.43 -13.60
CA GLY A 36 14.96 1.63 -14.61
C GLY A 36 13.93 0.49 -14.71
N ALA A 37 14.02 -0.54 -13.87
CA ALA A 37 12.99 -1.58 -13.74
C ALA A 37 11.74 -1.08 -12.99
N GLY A 38 11.85 0.03 -12.26
CA GLY A 38 10.74 0.69 -11.59
C GLY A 38 10.10 1.80 -12.42
N GLY A 39 8.85 2.10 -12.10
CA GLY A 39 8.16 3.25 -12.71
C GLY A 39 6.65 3.23 -12.48
N SER A 40 6.06 2.06 -12.30
CA SER A 40 4.62 1.95 -12.08
C SER A 40 4.29 2.01 -10.60
N LYS A 41 3.48 3.00 -10.23
CA LYS A 41 2.71 3.03 -8.98
C LYS A 41 1.26 2.90 -9.38
N VAL A 42 0.55 1.92 -8.82
CA VAL A 42 -0.84 1.65 -9.17
C VAL A 42 -1.67 1.72 -7.90
N THR A 43 -2.59 2.68 -7.84
CA THR A 43 -3.59 2.75 -6.77
C THR A 43 -4.79 1.91 -7.19
N ILE A 44 -5.20 0.97 -6.34
CA ILE A 44 -6.41 0.17 -6.52
C ILE A 44 -7.31 0.33 -5.28
N LYS A 45 -8.62 0.20 -5.46
CA LYS A 45 -9.60 0.43 -4.40
C LYS A 45 -9.94 -0.86 -3.67
N ALA A 46 -9.74 -0.84 -2.35
CA ALA A 46 -10.37 -1.78 -1.45
C ALA A 46 -11.82 -1.36 -1.17
N LYS A 47 -12.74 -2.33 -1.16
CA LYS A 47 -14.16 -2.07 -0.91
C LYS A 47 -14.46 -1.69 0.55
N ASN A 48 -13.65 -2.17 1.49
CA ASN A 48 -13.80 -1.97 2.94
C ASN A 48 -12.51 -2.35 3.68
N LEU A 49 -12.48 -2.10 5.00
CA LEU A 49 -11.35 -2.42 5.89
C LEU A 49 -10.98 -3.90 5.87
N ALA A 50 -11.97 -4.80 5.94
CA ALA A 50 -11.73 -6.25 5.92
C ALA A 50 -10.96 -6.72 4.67
N ALA A 51 -11.16 -6.05 3.52
CA ALA A 51 -10.41 -6.35 2.30
C ALA A 51 -8.93 -5.91 2.40
N LEU A 52 -8.64 -4.78 3.05
CA LEU A 52 -7.26 -4.34 3.32
C LEU A 52 -6.57 -5.29 4.29
N GLU A 53 -7.21 -5.64 5.41
CA GLU A 53 -6.66 -6.55 6.41
C GLU A 53 -6.39 -7.95 5.84
N ARG A 54 -7.31 -8.45 5.00
CA ARG A 54 -7.10 -9.70 4.28
C ARG A 54 -5.86 -9.63 3.38
N ALA A 55 -5.74 -8.59 2.57
CA ALA A 55 -4.57 -8.44 1.69
C ALA A 55 -3.27 -8.32 2.49
N ARG A 56 -3.29 -7.64 3.65
CA ARG A 56 -2.14 -7.56 4.56
C ARG A 56 -1.70 -8.95 5.02
N ARG A 57 -2.64 -9.78 5.51
CA ARG A 57 -2.34 -11.17 5.92
C ARG A 57 -1.80 -12.01 4.77
N GLU A 58 -2.41 -11.90 3.59
CA GLU A 58 -1.94 -12.64 2.41
C GLU A 58 -0.52 -12.19 1.97
N CYS A 59 -0.14 -10.93 2.18
CA CYS A 59 1.23 -10.47 1.94
C CYS A 59 2.20 -11.02 3.00
N GLU A 60 1.80 -11.01 4.27
CA GLU A 60 2.57 -11.58 5.38
C GLU A 60 2.84 -13.09 5.17
N GLU A 61 1.80 -13.86 4.84
CA GLU A 61 1.89 -15.30 4.53
C GLU A 61 2.78 -15.58 3.31
N ALA A 62 2.78 -14.69 2.32
CA ALA A 62 3.57 -14.83 1.09
C ALA A 62 5.00 -14.28 1.21
N GLY A 63 5.37 -13.67 2.34
CA GLY A 63 6.66 -12.98 2.48
C GLY A 63 6.84 -11.81 1.52
N VAL A 64 5.73 -11.16 1.13
CA VAL A 64 5.74 -10.01 0.22
C VAL A 64 5.92 -8.72 1.03
N PRO A 65 6.87 -7.84 0.66
CA PRO A 65 7.03 -6.58 1.36
C PRO A 65 5.77 -5.71 1.26
N HIS A 66 5.31 -5.22 2.41
CA HIS A 66 4.07 -4.47 2.52
C HIS A 66 4.10 -3.52 3.73
N ALA A 67 3.22 -2.52 3.72
CA ALA A 67 3.06 -1.57 4.82
C ALA A 67 1.59 -1.16 4.97
N LEU A 68 1.01 -1.39 6.16
CA LEU A 68 -0.33 -0.93 6.49
C LEU A 68 -0.26 0.49 7.04
N ILE A 69 -0.94 1.43 6.39
CA ILE A 69 -0.98 2.82 6.81
C ILE A 69 -2.16 3.02 7.77
N ILE A 70 -1.84 3.48 8.97
CA ILE A 70 -2.81 3.88 9.99
C ILE A 70 -2.78 5.40 10.09
N ASP A 71 -3.85 6.04 9.65
CA ASP A 71 -4.07 7.47 9.85
C ASP A 71 -4.61 7.70 11.26
N ARG A 72 -4.08 8.71 11.94
CA ARG A 72 -4.45 9.09 13.31
C ARG A 72 -4.24 10.59 13.48
N ASP A 73 -4.89 11.16 14.49
CA ASP A 73 -4.73 12.55 14.98
C ASP A 73 -5.19 13.66 14.02
N HIS A 74 -5.27 13.41 12.71
CA HIS A 74 -5.81 14.37 11.76
C HIS A 74 -7.33 14.39 11.79
N VAL A 75 -7.96 15.49 12.21
CA VAL A 75 -9.42 15.62 12.22
C VAL A 75 -9.90 16.24 10.90
N LEU A 76 -10.78 15.54 10.17
CA LEU A 76 -11.36 15.98 8.89
C LEU A 76 -12.86 15.65 8.81
N PRO A 77 -13.73 16.40 9.49
CA PRO A 77 -15.17 16.18 9.43
C PRO A 77 -15.71 16.42 8.00
N PRO A 78 -16.76 15.69 7.56
CA PRO A 78 -17.43 14.59 8.24
C PRO A 78 -16.74 13.22 8.03
N PHE A 79 -15.55 13.18 7.43
CA PHE A 79 -14.93 11.96 6.92
C PHE A 79 -14.07 11.24 7.95
N PHE A 80 -13.51 11.96 8.92
CA PHE A 80 -12.55 11.43 9.87
C PHE A 80 -12.51 12.27 11.14
N ASP A 81 -12.53 11.62 12.29
CA ASP A 81 -12.57 12.24 13.62
C ASP A 81 -11.21 12.18 14.35
N GLY A 82 -10.18 11.65 13.69
CA GLY A 82 -8.84 11.47 14.25
C GLY A 82 -8.60 10.13 14.94
N SER A 83 -9.62 9.28 15.09
CA SER A 83 -9.46 7.93 15.63
C SER A 83 -8.55 7.07 14.74
N PRO A 84 -7.70 6.17 15.26
CA PRO A 84 -6.82 5.37 14.40
C PRO A 84 -7.61 4.50 13.40
N ILE A 85 -7.36 4.69 12.10
CA ILE A 85 -7.99 3.90 11.04
C ILE A 85 -6.98 3.46 10.00
N ALA A 86 -7.07 2.20 9.56
CA ALA A 86 -6.30 1.76 8.40
C ALA A 86 -6.87 2.38 7.12
N THR A 87 -6.03 3.16 6.43
CA THR A 87 -6.43 3.97 5.27
C THR A 87 -5.90 3.42 3.96
N ALA A 88 -4.74 2.77 3.98
CA ALA A 88 -4.08 2.23 2.79
C ALA A 88 -3.19 1.03 3.15
N LEU A 89 -2.92 0.21 2.14
CA LEU A 89 -1.93 -0.87 2.21
C LEU A 89 -0.99 -0.70 1.01
N GLY A 90 0.28 -0.46 1.30
CA GLY A 90 1.34 -0.51 0.31
C GLY A 90 1.83 -1.94 0.14
N ILE A 91 2.06 -2.37 -1.10
CA ILE A 91 2.55 -3.71 -1.44
C ILE A 91 3.62 -3.55 -2.53
N PHE A 92 4.76 -4.22 -2.36
CA PHE A 92 5.90 -4.08 -3.24
C PHE A 92 6.30 -5.42 -3.85
N GLY A 93 6.55 -5.43 -5.15
CA GLY A 93 6.94 -6.64 -5.88
C GLY A 93 6.68 -6.51 -7.38
N SER A 94 7.03 -7.55 -8.14
CA SER A 94 6.75 -7.59 -9.57
C SER A 94 5.25 -7.80 -9.84
N LYS A 95 4.78 -7.37 -11.02
CA LYS A 95 3.41 -7.62 -11.47
C LYS A 95 3.03 -9.11 -11.40
N LYS A 96 3.97 -10.01 -11.70
CA LYS A 96 3.75 -11.45 -11.69
C LYS A 96 3.50 -11.97 -10.27
N GLU A 97 4.31 -11.53 -9.31
CA GLU A 97 4.20 -11.90 -7.89
C GLU A 97 2.93 -11.33 -7.25
N LEU A 98 2.57 -10.09 -7.58
CA LEU A 98 1.45 -9.42 -6.93
C LEU A 98 0.08 -9.79 -7.54
N ARG A 99 0.02 -10.23 -8.80
CA ARG A 99 -1.25 -10.52 -9.48
C ARG A 99 -2.17 -11.49 -8.71
N PRO A 100 -1.70 -12.60 -8.13
CA PRO A 100 -2.55 -13.50 -7.34
C PRO A 100 -3.22 -12.84 -6.13
N LEU A 101 -2.51 -11.92 -5.47
CA LEU A 101 -2.97 -11.16 -4.31
C LEU A 101 -3.99 -10.08 -4.71
N LEU A 102 -3.68 -9.38 -5.81
CA LEU A 102 -4.35 -8.13 -6.18
C LEU A 102 -5.52 -8.29 -7.18
N LYS A 103 -5.67 -9.45 -7.84
CA LYS A 103 -6.69 -9.67 -8.91
C LYS A 103 -8.14 -9.39 -8.51
N ARG A 104 -8.43 -9.33 -7.20
CA ARG A 104 -9.78 -9.12 -6.64
C ARG A 104 -10.15 -7.64 -6.45
N PHE A 105 -9.18 -6.73 -6.60
CA PHE A 105 -9.37 -5.30 -6.39
C PHE A 105 -9.66 -4.58 -7.71
N GLN A 106 -10.44 -3.51 -7.63
CA GLN A 106 -10.77 -2.67 -8.79
C GLN A 106 -9.72 -1.56 -8.95
N VAL A 107 -9.30 -1.29 -10.18
CA VAL A 107 -8.44 -0.13 -10.48
C VAL A 107 -9.26 1.15 -10.28
N VAL A 108 -8.62 2.19 -9.76
CA VAL A 108 -9.22 3.53 -9.54
C VAL A 108 -9.08 4.38 -10.79
#